data_AF-A0A6N9AZE3-F1
#
_entry.id   AF-A0A6N9AZE3-F1
#
_cell.length_a   1.000
_cell.length_b   1.000
_cell.length_c   1.000
_cell.angle_alpha   90.00
_cell.angle_beta   90.00
_cell.angle_gamma   90.00
#
_symmetry.space_group_name_H-M   'P 1'
#
loop_
_entity.id
_entity.type
_entity.pdbx_description
1 polymer ?
#
loop_
_entity_poly.entity_id
_entity_poly.type
_entity_poly.pdbx_seq_one_letter_code
_entity_poly.pdbx_strand_id
1 'polypeptide(L)'
;MRFFNTAGPIIPEDHYHISSLERIDRDEIFSLIQRKRYFVLHAPRQTGKTSALVALRDELNATGAYRAVYVNVESAQTAREDVYSAMQTILSRLASAAKFGL
;
A
#
# COMPACT_ATOMS: atom_id res chain seq x y z
N MET A 1 2.28 -30.74 -3.03
CA MET A 1 1.87 -30.13 -1.75
C MET A 1 2.33 -28.68 -1.76
N ARG A 2 1.48 -27.71 -1.43
CA ARG A 2 1.85 -26.28 -1.41
C ARG A 2 2.45 -25.97 -0.04
N PHE A 3 3.65 -25.39 0.01
CA PHE A 3 4.39 -25.11 1.25
C PHE A 3 4.57 -23.60 1.43
N PHE A 4 4.04 -23.07 2.52
CA PHE A 4 4.24 -21.66 2.87
C PHE A 4 5.59 -21.50 3.57
N ASN A 5 6.39 -20.52 3.13
CA ASN A 5 7.60 -20.17 3.86
C ASN A 5 7.21 -19.66 5.26
N THR A 6 7.83 -20.24 6.30
CA THR A 6 7.66 -19.84 7.70
C THR A 6 8.89 -19.15 8.27
N ALA A 7 10.00 -19.09 7.53
CA ALA A 7 11.27 -18.52 7.94
C ALA A 7 11.68 -17.35 7.02
N GLY A 8 11.40 -16.13 7.46
CA GLY A 8 11.87 -14.91 6.78
C GLY A 8 11.00 -14.44 5.60
N PRO A 9 11.55 -13.57 4.73
CA PRO A 9 10.83 -12.99 3.61
C PRO A 9 10.32 -14.02 2.59
N ILE A 10 9.20 -13.72 1.95
CA ILE A 10 8.68 -14.51 0.83
C ILE A 10 9.42 -14.09 -0.45
N ILE A 11 9.97 -15.05 -1.17
CA ILE A 11 10.53 -14.89 -2.51
C ILE A 11 9.47 -15.43 -3.46
N PRO A 12 8.77 -14.58 -4.24
CA PRO A 12 7.62 -15.01 -5.06
C PRO A 12 7.90 -16.19 -6.00
N GLU A 13 9.13 -16.28 -6.50
CA GLU A 13 9.59 -17.29 -7.45
C GLU A 13 9.81 -18.66 -6.78
N ASP A 14 10.26 -18.66 -5.53
CA ASP A 14 10.65 -19.88 -4.80
C ASP A 14 9.60 -20.35 -3.79
N HIS A 15 8.80 -19.42 -3.27
CA HIS A 15 7.85 -19.66 -2.19
C HIS A 15 6.42 -19.62 -2.68
N TYR A 16 5.66 -20.66 -2.33
CA TYR A 16 4.22 -20.63 -2.55
C TYR A 16 3.61 -19.48 -1.76
N HIS A 17 2.97 -18.57 -2.49
CA HIS A 17 2.26 -17.43 -1.94
C HIS A 17 0.96 -17.23 -2.71
N ILE A 18 0.01 -16.55 -2.06
CA ILE A 18 -1.22 -16.10 -2.72
C ILE A 18 -0.97 -14.65 -3.10
N SER A 19 -1.28 -14.27 -4.33
CA SER A 19 -1.12 -12.89 -4.81
C SER A 19 -1.88 -11.93 -3.91
N SER A 20 -1.25 -10.80 -3.58
CA SER A 20 -1.88 -9.78 -2.73
C SER A 20 -2.99 -9.04 -3.47
N LEU A 21 -2.92 -8.96 -4.81
CA LEU A 21 -3.93 -8.35 -5.66
C LEU A 21 -5.19 -9.22 -5.80
N GLU A 22 -5.06 -10.55 -5.75
CA GLU A 22 -6.22 -11.46 -5.76
C GLU A 22 -7.11 -11.32 -4.52
N ARG A 23 -6.63 -10.63 -3.46
CA ARG A 23 -7.38 -10.41 -2.22
C ARG A 23 -8.24 -9.15 -2.25
N ILE A 24 -8.15 -8.35 -3.30
CA ILE A 24 -8.90 -7.10 -3.44
C ILE A 24 -9.74 -7.15 -4.72
N ASP A 25 -10.89 -6.49 -4.72
CA ASP A 25 -11.66 -6.31 -5.94
C ASP A 25 -10.96 -5.26 -6.81
N ARG A 26 -10.15 -5.77 -7.75
CA ARG A 26 -9.30 -4.95 -8.60
C ARG A 26 -10.14 -4.03 -9.50
N ASP A 27 -11.21 -4.55 -10.09
CA ASP A 27 -12.03 -3.79 -11.04
C ASP A 27 -12.80 -2.67 -10.32
N GLU A 28 -13.32 -2.95 -9.13
CA GLU A 28 -13.94 -1.93 -8.27
C GLU A 28 -12.93 -0.84 -7.90
N ILE A 29 -11.74 -1.21 -7.44
CA ILE A 29 -10.70 -0.25 -7.04
C ILE A 29 -10.26 0.62 -8.21
N PHE A 30 -10.00 0.03 -9.38
CA PHE A 30 -9.63 0.80 -10.58
C PHE A 30 -10.75 1.75 -11.00
N SER A 31 -12.02 1.33 -10.91
CA SER A 31 -13.18 2.20 -11.16
C SER A 31 -13.24 3.38 -10.18
N LEU A 32 -12.99 3.15 -8.89
CA LEU A 32 -12.93 4.20 -7.88
C LEU A 32 -11.79 5.20 -8.16
N ILE A 33 -10.61 4.70 -8.54
CA ILE A 33 -9.45 5.53 -8.89
C ILE A 33 -9.75 6.39 -10.11
N GLN A 34 -10.30 5.82 -11.18
CA GLN A 34 -10.68 6.57 -12.39
C GLN A 34 -11.70 7.67 -12.09
N ARG A 35 -12.60 7.44 -11.14
CA ARG A 35 -13.60 8.41 -10.67
C ARG A 35 -13.08 9.36 -9.60
N LYS A 36 -11.78 9.33 -9.29
CA LYS A 36 -11.10 10.16 -8.27
C LYS A 36 -11.76 10.05 -6.89
N ARG A 37 -12.18 8.84 -6.51
CA ARG A 37 -12.81 8.56 -5.22
C ARG A 37 -11.78 8.04 -4.22
N TYR A 38 -11.98 8.40 -2.95
CA TYR A 38 -11.30 7.74 -1.84
C TYR A 38 -12.00 6.42 -1.51
N PHE A 39 -11.22 5.45 -1.04
CA PHE A 39 -11.73 4.16 -0.57
C PHE A 39 -10.96 3.68 0.65
N VAL A 40 -11.59 2.80 1.43
CA VAL A 40 -10.99 2.17 2.61
C VAL A 40 -10.95 0.67 2.40
N LEU A 41 -9.77 0.08 2.52
CA LEU A 41 -9.63 -1.37 2.47
C LEU A 41 -9.95 -1.96 3.86
N HIS A 42 -11.20 -2.39 4.04
CA HIS A 42 -11.64 -3.10 5.25
C HIS A 42 -11.23 -4.57 5.21
N ALA A 43 -10.30 -4.97 6.08
CA ALA A 43 -9.98 -6.38 6.32
C ALA A 43 -9.47 -6.60 7.75
N PRO A 44 -9.56 -7.83 8.31
CA PRO A 44 -9.06 -8.17 9.64
C PRO A 44 -7.56 -7.85 9.84
N ARG A 45 -7.10 -7.86 11.10
CA ARG A 45 -5.66 -7.64 11.39
C ARG A 45 -4.81 -8.72 10.72
N GLN A 46 -3.61 -8.34 10.26
CA GLN A 46 -2.60 -9.24 9.67
C GLN A 46 -3.03 -9.99 8.39
N THR A 47 -4.04 -9.51 7.66
CA THR A 47 -4.50 -10.12 6.40
C THR A 47 -3.78 -9.62 5.14
N GLY A 48 -2.66 -8.90 5.29
CA GLY A 48 -1.87 -8.43 4.14
C GLY A 48 -2.37 -7.15 3.47
N LYS A 49 -3.19 -6.32 4.13
CA LYS A 49 -3.64 -5.02 3.58
C LYS A 49 -2.49 -4.14 3.06
N THR A 50 -1.42 -4.02 3.84
CA THR A 50 -0.24 -3.24 3.44
C THR A 50 0.40 -3.82 2.19
N SER A 51 0.57 -5.15 2.13
CA SER A 51 1.11 -5.85 0.96
C SER A 51 0.22 -5.65 -0.27
N ALA A 52 -1.11 -5.66 -0.12
CA ALA A 52 -2.05 -5.38 -1.20
C ALA A 52 -1.96 -3.94 -1.71
N LEU A 53 -1.84 -2.95 -0.82
CA LEU A 53 -1.67 -1.54 -1.22
C LEU A 53 -0.33 -1.28 -1.93
N VAL A 54 0.74 -1.96 -1.51
CA VAL A 54 2.05 -1.89 -2.18
C VAL A 54 1.97 -2.53 -3.57
N ALA A 55 1.36 -3.71 -3.70
CA ALA A 55 1.17 -4.36 -4.99
C ALA A 55 0.30 -3.52 -5.94
N LEU A 56 -0.76 -2.89 -5.42
CA LEU A 56 -1.61 -1.97 -6.18
C LEU A 56 -0.83 -0.74 -6.67
N ARG A 57 0.03 -0.16 -5.82
CA ARG A 57 0.92 0.94 -6.22
C ARG A 57 1.79 0.52 -7.41
N ASP A 58 2.42 -0.65 -7.32
CA ASP A 58 3.34 -1.15 -8.34
C ASP A 58 2.62 -1.41 -9.66
N GLU A 59 1.43 -1.99 -9.59
CA GLU A 59 0.58 -2.21 -10.77
C GLU A 59 0.15 -0.89 -11.42
N LEU A 60 -0.30 0.10 -10.63
CA LEU A 60 -0.67 1.42 -11.13
C LEU A 60 0.52 2.11 -11.83
N ASN A 61 1.71 2.03 -11.24
CA ASN A 61 2.93 2.59 -11.82
C ASN A 61 3.35 1.86 -13.09
N ALA A 62 3.22 0.53 -13.14
CA ALA A 62 3.53 -0.28 -14.32
C ALA A 62 2.67 0.07 -15.53
N THR A 63 1.45 0.60 -15.34
CA THR A 63 0.63 1.10 -16.45
C THR A 63 1.21 2.34 -17.15
N GLY A 64 2.10 3.08 -16.49
CA GLY A 64 2.62 4.37 -16.95
C GLY A 64 1.60 5.52 -16.92
N ALA A 65 0.32 5.26 -16.62
CA ALA A 65 -0.73 6.28 -16.55
C ALA A 65 -0.80 6.99 -15.20
N TYR A 66 -0.19 6.41 -14.17
CA TYR A 66 -0.24 6.91 -12.79
C TYR A 66 1.17 7.06 -12.21
N ARG A 67 1.29 7.98 -11.25
CA ARG A 67 2.41 8.03 -10.30
C ARG A 67 1.85 7.79 -8.91
N ALA A 68 1.74 6.52 -8.54
CA ALA A 68 1.26 6.07 -7.25
C ALA A 68 2.40 5.96 -6.24
N VAL A 69 2.14 6.39 -5.00
CA VAL A 69 3.07 6.26 -3.88
C VAL A 69 2.38 5.63 -2.68
N TYR A 70 3.12 4.85 -1.92
CA TYR A 70 2.69 4.33 -0.63
C TYR A 70 3.30 5.19 0.48
N VAL A 71 2.48 5.59 1.46
CA VAL A 71 2.92 6.38 2.61
C VAL A 71 2.37 5.76 3.89
N ASN A 72 3.27 5.47 4.84
CA ASN A 72 2.88 5.16 6.22
C ASN A 72 2.83 6.48 7.02
N VAL A 73 1.66 6.76 7.61
CA VAL A 73 1.38 7.98 8.39
C VAL A 73 1.42 7.76 9.91
N GLU A 74 1.69 6.55 10.40
CA GLU A 74 1.71 6.20 11.83
C GLU A 74 2.71 7.05 12.62
N SER A 75 3.83 7.45 12.01
CA SER A 75 4.81 8.34 12.67
C SER A 75 4.22 9.68 13.12
N ALA A 76 3.15 10.16 12.47
CA ALA A 76 2.46 11.39 12.86
C ALA A 76 1.70 11.26 14.19
N GLN A 77 1.38 10.03 14.64
CA GLN A 77 0.70 9.80 15.91
C GLN A 77 1.51 10.31 17.12
N THR A 78 2.84 10.44 16.99
CA THR A 78 3.72 10.95 18.04
C THR A 78 3.43 12.40 18.42
N ALA A 79 2.85 13.19 17.51
CA ALA A 79 2.46 14.57 17.73
C ALA A 79 1.21 14.73 18.62
N ARG A 80 0.49 13.63 18.93
CA ARG A 80 -0.73 13.62 19.75
C ARG A 80 -1.78 14.62 19.22
N GLU A 81 -2.08 15.66 19.98
CA GLU A 81 -3.08 16.69 19.63
C GLU A 81 -2.49 17.84 18.80
N ASP A 82 -1.17 17.88 18.59
CA ASP A 82 -0.54 18.85 17.69
C ASP A 82 -0.77 18.44 16.22
N VAL A 83 -1.93 18.86 15.72
CA VAL A 83 -2.36 18.64 14.34
C VAL A 83 -1.36 19.23 13.34
N TYR A 84 -0.78 20.39 13.64
CA TYR A 84 0.14 21.06 12.74
C TYR A 84 1.40 20.20 12.54
N SER A 85 2.03 19.77 13.64
CA SER A 85 3.21 18.90 13.59
C SER A 85 2.91 17.53 12.98
N ALA A 86 1.72 16.96 13.24
CA ALA A 86 1.26 15.73 12.60
C ALA A 86 1.17 15.89 11.07
N MET A 87 0.56 16.98 10.59
CA MET A 87 0.42 17.26 9.16
C MET A 87 1.76 17.49 8.48
N GLN A 88 2.68 18.22 9.12
CA GLN A 88 4.04 18.40 8.59
C GLN A 88 4.76 17.05 8.43
N THR A 89 4.57 16.14 9.38
CA THR A 89 5.14 14.78 9.30
C THR A 89 4.56 14.01 8.10
N ILE A 90 3.23 14.03 7.92
CA ILE A 90 2.57 13.35 6.79
C ILE A 90 3.03 13.91 5.45
N LEU A 91 3.06 15.25 5.32
CA LEU A 91 3.48 15.92 4.09
C LEU A 91 4.94 15.64 3.75
N SER A 92 5.82 15.64 4.75
CA SER A 92 7.24 15.28 4.58
C SER A 92 7.41 13.85 4.08
N ARG A 93 6.68 12.89 4.66
CA ARG A 93 6.68 11.48 4.23
C ARG A 93 6.15 11.32 2.81
N LEU A 94 5.06 12.01 2.47
CA LEU A 94 4.49 12.02 1.13
C LEU A 94 5.47 12.60 0.09
N ALA A 95 6.07 13.75 0.39
CA ALA A 95 7.05 14.39 -0.49
C ALA A 95 8.29 13.50 -0.71
N SER A 96 8.79 12.87 0.36
CA SER A 96 9.90 11.91 0.26
C SER A 96 9.53 10.71 -0.60
N ALA A 97 8.34 10.12 -0.40
CA ALA A 97 7.87 8.99 -1.20
C ALA A 97 7.68 9.38 -2.68
N ALA A 98 7.18 10.58 -2.97
CA ALA A 98 7.04 11.08 -4.34
C ALA A 98 8.39 11.35 -5.02
N LYS A 99 9.38 11.83 -4.26
CA LYS A 99 10.71 12.18 -4.78
C LYS A 99 11.59 10.96 -5.03
N PHE A 100 11.57 10.00 -4.10
CA PHE A 100 12.51 8.86 -4.09
C PHE A 100 11.85 7.50 -4.30
N GLY A 101 10.53 7.40 -4.15
CA GLY A 101 9.79 6.15 -4.33
C GLY A 101 9.51 5.90 -5.79
N LEU A 102 10.48 5.27 -6.47
CA LEU A 102 10.32 4.47 -7.68
C LEU A 102 11.06 3.16 -7.47
#